data_AF-A0A7C3GHY2-F1
#
_entry.id   AF-A0A7C3GHY2-F1
#
_cell.length_a   1.000
_cell.length_b   1.000
_cell.length_c   1.000
_cell.angle_alpha   90.00
_cell.angle_beta   90.00
_cell.angle_gamma   90.00
#
_symmetry.space_group_name_H-M   'P 1'
#
loop_
_entity.id
_entity.type
_entity.pdbx_description
1 polymer ?
#
loop_
_entity_poly.entity_id
_entity_poly.type
_entity_poly.pdbx_seq_one_letter_code
_entity_poly.pdbx_strand_id
1 'polypeptide(L)' 'MSENEISKIVVDACLKVHKELGPGLLESVYEEALKYK' A
#
# COMPACT_ATOMS: atom_id res chain seq x y z
N MET A 1 14.95 -11.65 -3.97
CA MET A 1 13.50 -11.42 -3.83
C MET A 1 12.82 -11.92 -5.08
N SER A 2 11.83 -12.78 -4.92
CA SER A 2 10.93 -13.22 -5.99
C SER A 2 9.78 -12.23 -6.19
N GLU A 3 9.07 -12.34 -7.31
CA GLU A 3 7.84 -11.58 -7.58
C GLU A 3 6.80 -11.74 -6.47
N ASN A 4 6.69 -12.95 -5.89
CA ASN A 4 5.78 -13.23 -4.79
C ASN A 4 6.17 -12.47 -3.51
N GLU A 5 7.46 -12.37 -3.21
CA GLU A 5 7.94 -11.61 -2.05
C GLU A 5 7.70 -10.11 -2.24
N ILE A 6 7.94 -9.58 -3.44
CA ILE A 6 7.64 -8.18 -3.76
C ILE A 6 6.14 -7.92 -3.63
N SER A 7 5.30 -8.78 -4.21
CA SER A 7 3.84 -8.66 -4.17
C SER A 7 3.32 -8.64 -2.74
N LYS A 8 3.86 -9.51 -1.88
CA LYS A 8 3.50 -9.54 -0.46
C LYS A 8 3.81 -8.22 0.24
N ILE A 9 4.99 -7.64 0.02
CA ILE A 9 5.39 -6.38 0.64
C ILE A 9 4.45 -5.25 0.22
N VAL A 10 4.11 -5.16 -1.06
CA VAL A 10 3.22 -4.11 -1.57
C VAL A 10 1.81 -4.27 -0.99
N VAL A 11 1.25 -5.48 -1.00
CA VAL A 11 -0.08 -5.77 -0.44
C VAL A 11 -0.12 -5.46 1.07
N ASP A 12 0.89 -5.88 1.82
CA ASP A 12 0.98 -5.59 3.26
C ASP A 12 1.04 -4.08 3.53
N ALA A 13 1.72 -3.30 2.69
CA ALA A 13 1.76 -1.85 2.81
C ALA A 13 0.38 -1.22 2.50
N CYS A 14 -0.30 -1.64 1.43
CA CYS A 14 -1.66 -1.19 1.12
C CYS A 14 -2.66 -1.53 2.25
N LEU A 15 -2.53 -2.72 2.85
CA LEU A 15 -3.38 -3.13 3.98
C LEU A 15 -3.18 -2.25 5.21
N LYS A 16 -1.96 -1.76 5.47
CA LYS A 16 -1.72 -0.80 6.55
C LYS A 16 -2.47 0.51 6.29
N VAL A 17 -2.32 1.07 5.09
CA VAL A 17 -3.03 2.29 4.67
C VAL A 17 -4.54 2.13 4.84
N HIS A 18 -5.10 1.03 4.36
CA HIS A 18 -6.53 0.74 4.46
C HIS A 18 -7.02 0.59 5.91
N LYS A 19 -6.21 -0.03 6.78
CA LYS A 19 -6.55 -0.20 8.20
C LYS A 19 -6.50 1.12 8.98
N GLU A 20 -5.56 1.99 8.67
CA GLU A 20 -5.38 3.26 9.39
C GLU A 20 -6.35 4.35 8.91
N LEU A 21 -6.57 4.45 7.60
CA LEU A 21 -7.37 5.54 7.00
C LEU A 21 -8.80 5.12 6.62
N GLY A 22 -9.07 3.81 6.56
CA GLY A 22 -10.38 3.26 6.21
C GLY A 22 -10.59 3.02 4.70
N PRO A 23 -11.74 2.44 4.33
CA PRO A 23 -12.10 2.16 2.94
C PRO A 23 -12.54 3.42 2.17
N GLY A 24 -12.54 3.34 0.83
CA GLY A 24 -13.08 4.40 -0.04
C GLY A 24 -12.11 5.54 -0.36
N LEU A 25 -10.81 5.35 -0.13
CA LEU A 25 -9.78 6.33 -0.46
C LEU A 25 -9.57 6.43 -1.98
N LEU A 26 -9.18 7.62 -2.43
CA LEU A 26 -8.74 7.85 -3.80
C LEU A 26 -7.36 7.21 -4.03
N GLU A 27 -7.06 6.90 -5.29
CA GLU A 27 -5.76 6.36 -5.71
C GLU A 27 -4.60 7.26 -5.28
N SER A 28 -4.75 8.58 -5.39
CA SER A 28 -3.74 9.56 -4.98
C SER A 28 -3.35 9.49 -3.51
N VAL A 29 -4.23 8.98 -2.65
CA VAL A 29 -3.93 8.77 -1.22
C VAL A 29 -2.98 7.59 -1.05
N TYR A 30 -3.19 6.50 -1.80
CA TYR A 30 -2.26 5.37 -1.78
C TYR A 30 -0.92 5.74 -2.40
N GLU A 31 -0.92 6.52 -3.49
CA GLU A 31 0.32 7.01 -4.11
C GLU A 31 1.18 7.81 -3.14
N GLU A 32 0.60 8.77 -2.41
CA GLU A 32 1.35 9.53 -1.40
C GLU A 32 1.76 8.67 -0.20
N ALA A 33 0.88 7.78 0.28
CA ALA A 33 1.17 6.94 1.44
C ALA A 33 2.27 5.90 1.19
N LEU A 34 2.39 5.41 -0.05
CA LEU A 34 3.37 4.40 -0.46
C LEU A 34 4.61 4.99 -1.14
N LYS A 35 4.67 6.32 -1.27
CA LYS A 35 5.77 7.02 -1.91
C LYS A 35 7.08 6.82 -1.14
N TYR A 36 8.08 6.30 -1.82
CA TYR A 36 9.45 6.28 -1.33
C TYR A 36 10.13 7.64 -1.61
N LYS A 37 10.95 8.12 -0.67
CA LYS A 37 11.71 9.38 -0.80
C LYS A 37 13.10 9.14 -1.36
#